data_AF-A0A1G7NJV7-F1
#
_entry.id   AF-A0A1G7NJV7-F1
#
_cell.length_a   1.000
_cell.length_b   1.000
_cell.length_c   1.000
_cell.angle_alpha   90.00
_cell.angle_beta   90.00
_cell.angle_gamma   90.00
#
_symmetry.space_group_name_H-M   'P 1'
#
loop_
_entity.id
_entity.type
_entity.pdbx_description
1 polymer ?
#
loop_
_entity_poly.entity_id
_entity_poly.type
_entity_poly.pdbx_seq_one_letter_code
_entity_poly.pdbx_strand_id
1 'polypeptide(L)'
;MPDNLGVIYKLKTELEKNDVELTTYTTDKSKEEYSFIFDCVKHIQYHINMKGMRVYSIKTRSKKTKYNRRTKINRSNKSFSSYYYNFHIRIYEFKNNEIAKKQFEILNNASKSGEGYCNRNFNTQFVLKKNEIFEFETMDDKSISFMNKYIMFIDDKL
;
A
#
# COMPACT_ATOMS: atom_id res chain seq x y z
N MET A 1 -10.38 -0.09 22.53
CA MET A 1 -9.21 -0.60 21.77
C MET A 1 -9.05 -2.05 22.18
N PRO A 2 -9.16 -3.03 21.28
CA PRO A 2 -8.65 -3.04 19.91
C PRO A 2 -9.73 -3.32 18.86
N ASP A 3 -9.43 -3.25 17.57
CA ASP A 3 -10.24 -4.06 16.64
C ASP A 3 -9.58 -4.56 15.35
N ASN A 4 -8.32 -4.18 15.07
CA ASN A 4 -7.55 -4.80 13.98
C ASN A 4 -6.22 -5.40 14.43
N LEU A 5 -5.94 -5.48 15.74
CA LEU A 5 -4.70 -6.14 16.23
C LEU A 5 -4.61 -7.59 15.76
N GLY A 6 -5.73 -8.32 15.74
CA GLY A 6 -5.79 -9.68 15.20
C GLY A 6 -5.52 -9.73 13.69
N VAL A 7 -6.06 -8.77 12.93
CA VAL A 7 -5.84 -8.65 11.48
C VAL A 7 -4.36 -8.34 11.19
N ILE A 8 -3.78 -7.38 11.92
CA ILE A 8 -2.37 -7.01 11.80
C ILE A 8 -1.46 -8.16 12.22
N TYR A 9 -1.78 -8.89 13.30
CA TYR A 9 -1.01 -10.04 13.74
C TYR A 9 -1.05 -11.18 12.71
N LYS A 10 -2.23 -11.45 12.15
CA LYS A 10 -2.40 -12.44 11.07
C LYS A 10 -1.64 -12.02 9.82
N LEU A 11 -1.75 -10.75 9.41
CA LEU A 11 -1.00 -10.17 8.30
C LEU A 11 0.52 -10.30 8.51
N LYS A 12 1.01 -9.96 9.71
CA LYS A 12 2.42 -10.10 10.07
C LYS A 12 2.87 -11.56 10.01
N THR A 13 2.08 -12.48 10.54
CA THR A 13 2.36 -13.93 10.50
C THR A 13 2.42 -14.45 9.07
N GLU A 14 1.47 -14.04 8.22
CA GLU A 14 1.47 -14.43 6.79
C GLU A 14 2.65 -13.80 6.03
N LEU A 15 3.01 -12.56 6.34
CA LEU A 15 4.21 -11.93 5.80
C LEU A 15 5.45 -12.73 6.22
N GLU A 16 5.64 -13.03 7.50
CA GLU A 16 6.80 -13.78 8.02
C GLU A 16 6.94 -15.21 7.46
N LYS A 17 5.82 -15.87 7.12
CA LYS A 17 5.83 -17.18 6.43
C LYS A 17 6.30 -17.09 4.98
N ASN A 18 6.12 -15.93 4.34
CA ASN A 18 6.58 -15.70 2.98
C ASN A 18 8.03 -15.20 3.00
N ASP A 19 8.77 -15.44 1.90
CA ASP A 19 10.16 -15.01 1.76
C ASP A 19 10.29 -13.48 1.62
N VAL A 20 9.96 -12.76 2.69
CA VAL A 20 9.91 -11.30 2.78
C VAL A 20 10.68 -10.80 4.00
N GLU A 21 11.24 -9.62 3.84
CA GLU A 21 11.78 -8.75 4.85
C GLU A 21 10.68 -7.75 5.23
N LEU A 22 10.42 -7.63 6.53
CA LEU A 22 9.40 -6.75 7.08
C LEU A 22 10.07 -5.75 8.02
N THR A 23 9.99 -4.47 7.65
CA THR A 23 10.44 -3.38 8.51
C THR A 23 9.22 -2.62 9.03
N THR A 24 9.10 -2.52 10.35
CA THR A 24 7.98 -1.84 11.00
C THR A 24 8.46 -0.62 11.76
N TYR A 25 7.79 0.51 11.58
CA TYR A 25 8.02 1.70 12.38
C TYR A 25 6.72 2.45 12.63
N THR A 26 6.73 3.26 13.68
CA THR A 26 5.66 4.22 13.96
C THR A 26 6.24 5.59 13.71
N THR A 27 5.56 6.40 12.92
CA THR A 27 5.94 7.81 12.72
C THR A 27 5.92 8.55 14.05
N ASP A 28 6.79 9.55 14.16
CA ASP A 28 7.00 10.27 15.40
C ASP A 28 5.68 10.87 15.93
N LYS A 29 5.36 10.59 17.20
CA LYS A 29 4.17 11.14 17.86
C LYS A 29 4.38 12.56 18.36
N SER A 30 5.60 13.08 18.31
CA SER A 30 5.94 14.44 18.75
C SER A 30 5.96 15.46 17.61
N LYS A 31 6.09 15.01 16.36
CA LYS A 31 6.16 15.87 15.18
C LYS A 31 4.97 15.65 14.27
N GLU A 32 4.52 16.72 13.65
CA GLU A 32 3.55 16.60 12.55
C GLU A 32 4.30 16.22 11.28
N GLU A 33 3.83 15.15 10.65
CA GLU A 33 4.30 14.66 9.36
C GLU A 33 3.07 14.47 8.48
N TYR A 34 3.15 14.82 7.20
CA TYR A 34 2.00 14.78 6.31
C TYR A 34 2.33 14.04 5.01
N SER A 35 1.48 13.09 4.63
CA SER A 35 1.41 12.60 3.26
C SER A 35 0.37 13.42 2.50
N PHE A 36 0.46 13.46 1.17
CA PHE A 36 -0.54 14.12 0.37
C PHE A 36 -1.09 13.24 -0.73
N ILE A 37 -2.38 13.37 -0.99
CA ILE A 37 -3.06 12.82 -2.15
C ILE A 37 -3.60 14.00 -2.96
N PHE A 38 -3.30 14.01 -4.25
CA PHE A 38 -3.77 15.04 -5.15
C PHE A 38 -4.98 14.55 -5.94
N ASP A 39 -6.10 15.25 -5.81
CA ASP A 39 -7.22 15.13 -6.74
C ASP A 39 -6.96 16.06 -7.92
N CYS A 40 -6.58 15.47 -9.05
CA CYS A 40 -6.19 16.20 -10.23
C CYS A 40 -7.37 16.77 -11.02
N VAL A 41 -8.59 16.23 -10.82
CA VAL A 41 -9.80 16.73 -11.49
C VAL A 41 -10.26 18.01 -10.81
N LYS A 42 -10.25 18.00 -9.47
CA LYS A 42 -10.63 19.16 -8.67
C LYS A 42 -9.47 20.11 -8.39
N HIS A 43 -8.23 19.71 -8.71
CA HIS A 43 -7.00 20.40 -8.34
C HIS A 43 -6.88 20.64 -6.83
N ILE A 44 -7.29 19.66 -6.01
CA ILE A 44 -7.28 19.73 -4.55
C ILE A 44 -6.19 18.81 -4.00
N GLN A 45 -5.36 19.34 -3.09
CA GLN A 45 -4.41 18.54 -2.32
C GLN A 45 -5.00 18.20 -0.95
N TYR A 46 -5.11 16.91 -0.65
CA TYR A 46 -5.49 16.42 0.67
C TYR A 46 -4.24 16.11 1.47
N HIS A 47 -4.12 16.70 2.65
CA HIS A 47 -3.02 16.43 3.58
C HIS A 47 -3.49 15.44 4.64
N ILE A 48 -2.81 14.30 4.75
CA ILE A 48 -3.10 13.30 5.75
C ILE A 48 -2.03 13.40 6.83
N ASN A 49 -2.46 13.70 8.05
CA ASN A 49 -1.55 13.71 9.19
C ASN A 49 -1.10 12.27 9.49
N MET A 50 0.20 12.05 9.37
CA MET A 50 0.86 10.79 9.61
C MET A 50 1.28 10.61 11.06
N LYS A 51 1.10 11.58 11.96
CA LYS A 51 1.55 11.51 13.36
C LYS A 51 1.05 10.25 14.09
N GLY A 52 1.98 9.44 14.58
CA GLY A 52 1.66 8.19 15.30
C GLY A 52 1.11 7.05 14.44
N MET A 53 1.13 7.20 13.11
CA MET A 53 0.75 6.19 12.13
C MET A 53 1.71 4.99 12.17
N ARG A 54 1.16 3.79 12.00
CA ARG A 54 1.95 2.56 11.89
C ARG A 54 2.27 2.29 10.42
N VAL A 55 3.54 1.99 10.14
CA VAL A 55 4.02 1.69 8.79
C VAL A 55 4.72 0.34 8.75
N TYR A 56 4.38 -0.44 7.74
CA TYR A 56 4.99 -1.72 7.41
C TYR A 56 5.59 -1.60 6.00
N SER A 57 6.91 -1.71 5.90
CA SER A 57 7.64 -1.79 4.64
C SER A 57 7.93 -3.25 4.35
N ILE A 58 7.48 -3.74 3.19
CA ILE A 58 7.51 -5.15 2.83
C ILE A 58 8.33 -5.30 1.56
N LYS A 59 9.32 -6.19 1.58
CA LYS A 59 10.21 -6.46 0.46
C LYS A 59 10.51 -7.96 0.38
N THR A 60 10.56 -8.56 -0.80
CA THR A 60 11.00 -9.98 -0.88
C THR A 60 12.49 -10.14 -0.56
N ARG A 61 12.89 -11.22 0.12
CA ARG A 61 14.31 -11.49 0.43
C ARG A 61 15.05 -12.07 -0.75
N SER A 62 14.39 -12.92 -1.54
CA SER A 62 14.90 -13.39 -2.82
C SER A 62 14.40 -12.53 -3.97
N LYS A 63 15.23 -12.44 -5.00
CA LYS A 63 14.83 -11.88 -6.29
C LYS A 63 13.96 -12.91 -6.99
N LYS A 64 12.69 -12.60 -7.27
CA LYS A 64 11.82 -13.47 -8.06
C LYS A 64 11.86 -13.02 -9.52
N THR A 65 12.18 -13.94 -10.45
CA THR A 65 11.98 -13.69 -11.88
C THR A 65 11.60 -14.95 -12.64
N LYS A 66 10.48 -14.87 -13.39
CA LYS A 66 10.40 -15.25 -14.81
C LYS A 66 9.33 -14.36 -15.47
N TYR A 67 9.75 -13.36 -16.25
CA TYR A 67 8.85 -12.73 -17.22
C TYR A 67 9.56 -12.57 -18.55
N ASN A 68 8.88 -12.94 -19.64
CA ASN A 68 9.37 -12.68 -20.98
C ASN A 68 9.19 -11.18 -21.25
N ARG A 69 10.28 -10.45 -21.38
CA ARG A 69 10.28 -9.10 -21.94
C ARG A 69 9.63 -9.17 -23.32
N ARG A 70 8.35 -8.77 -23.42
CA ARG A 70 7.65 -8.57 -24.70
C ARG A 70 8.16 -7.28 -25.34
N THR A 71 9.44 -7.22 -25.67
CA THR A 71 9.97 -6.29 -26.67
C THR A 71 11.03 -7.01 -27.51
N LYS A 72 10.82 -6.90 -28.82
CA LYS A 72 11.31 -7.68 -29.96
C LYS A 72 12.85 -7.68 -30.19
N ILE A 73 13.30 -8.75 -30.89
CA ILE A 73 14.53 -8.91 -31.72
C ILE A 73 15.87 -9.18 -30.99
N ASN A 74 16.05 -10.41 -30.50
CA ASN A 74 17.22 -11.29 -30.74
C ASN A 74 17.22 -12.43 -29.72
N ARG A 75 17.10 -13.67 -30.21
CA ARG A 75 16.69 -14.84 -29.42
C ARG A 75 17.82 -15.59 -28.68
N SER A 76 19.01 -15.03 -28.53
CA SER A 76 20.14 -15.79 -27.93
C SER A 76 20.62 -15.34 -26.55
N ASN A 77 20.28 -14.15 -26.05
CA ASN A 77 20.77 -13.66 -24.74
C ASN A 77 19.65 -13.05 -23.87
N LYS A 78 18.72 -13.88 -23.40
CA LYS A 78 17.71 -13.45 -22.41
C LYS A 78 18.33 -13.42 -21.00
N SER A 79 18.94 -12.31 -20.61
CA SER A 79 19.18 -12.05 -19.20
C SER A 79 17.83 -11.77 -18.52
N PHE A 80 17.34 -12.72 -17.73
CA PHE A 80 16.22 -12.45 -16.84
C PHE A 80 16.70 -11.47 -15.76
N SER A 81 16.19 -10.24 -15.77
CA SER A 81 16.55 -9.25 -14.76
C SER A 81 15.83 -9.54 -13.45
N SER A 82 16.59 -10.10 -12.51
CA SER A 82 16.13 -10.41 -11.17
C SER A 82 15.65 -9.15 -10.42
N TYR A 83 14.45 -9.18 -9.84
CA TYR A 83 13.83 -8.03 -9.16
C TYR A 83 13.24 -8.42 -7.78
N TYR A 84 13.16 -7.46 -6.86
CA TYR A 84 12.56 -7.61 -5.53
C TYR A 84 11.18 -6.96 -5.51
N TYR A 85 10.13 -7.71 -5.20
CA TYR A 85 8.82 -7.08 -5.03
C TYR A 85 8.80 -6.26 -3.75
N ASN A 86 8.24 -5.05 -3.78
CA ASN A 86 8.15 -4.16 -2.63
C ASN A 86 6.83 -3.37 -2.59
N PHE A 87 6.32 -3.14 -1.38
CA PHE A 87 5.20 -2.26 -1.13
C PHE A 87 5.18 -1.81 0.33
N HIS A 88 4.38 -0.77 0.61
CA HIS A 88 4.16 -0.24 1.95
C HIS A 88 2.71 -0.46 2.37
N ILE A 89 2.50 -0.69 3.66
CA ILE A 89 1.20 -0.62 4.31
C ILE A 89 1.27 0.47 5.38
N ARG A 90 0.42 1.49 5.26
CA ARG A 90 0.25 2.55 6.24
C ARG A 90 -1.12 2.42 6.89
N ILE A 91 -1.19 2.56 8.21
CA ILE A 91 -2.44 2.38 8.96
C ILE A 91 -2.78 3.67 9.70
N TYR A 92 -3.81 4.35 9.22
CA TYR A 92 -4.38 5.55 9.83
C TYR A 92 -5.47 5.15 10.82
N GLU A 93 -5.31 5.50 12.09
CA GLU A 93 -6.32 5.26 13.12
C GLU A 93 -7.07 6.55 13.43
N PHE A 94 -8.40 6.48 13.40
CA PHE A 94 -9.28 7.59 13.71
C PHE A 94 -10.03 7.36 15.02
N LYS A 95 -10.53 8.45 15.60
CA LYS A 95 -11.26 8.41 16.88
C LYS A 95 -12.49 7.51 16.86
N ASN A 96 -13.17 7.39 15.72
CA ASN A 96 -14.34 6.52 15.55
C ASN A 96 -14.56 6.12 14.08
N ASN A 97 -15.48 5.18 13.86
CA ASN A 97 -15.81 4.65 12.53
C ASN A 97 -16.41 5.69 11.59
N GLU A 98 -17.17 6.66 12.10
CA GLU A 98 -17.79 7.69 11.26
C GLU A 98 -16.76 8.63 10.64
N ILE A 99 -15.78 9.07 11.45
CA ILE A 99 -14.66 9.88 10.98
C ILE A 99 -13.84 9.07 9.97
N ALA A 100 -13.50 7.82 10.30
CA ALA A 100 -12.75 6.95 9.39
C ALA A 100 -13.46 6.76 8.05
N LYS A 101 -14.78 6.54 8.05
CA LYS A 101 -15.58 6.39 6.84
C LYS A 101 -15.58 7.64 5.97
N LYS A 102 -15.80 8.83 6.57
CA LYS A 102 -15.75 10.11 5.86
C LYS A 102 -14.38 10.34 5.22
N GLN A 103 -13.31 10.09 5.97
CA GLN A 103 -11.94 10.23 5.45
C GLN A 103 -11.66 9.22 4.35
N PHE A 104 -12.06 7.96 4.52
CA PHE A 104 -11.90 6.93 3.50
C PHE A 104 -12.57 7.30 2.17
N GLU A 105 -13.80 7.81 2.20
CA GLU A 105 -14.50 8.23 0.99
C GLU A 105 -13.74 9.34 0.25
N ILE A 106 -13.20 10.32 0.98
CA ILE A 106 -12.37 11.40 0.41
C ILE A 106 -11.10 10.83 -0.25
N LEU A 107 -10.33 10.02 0.49
CA LEU A 107 -9.06 9.46 0.02
C LEU A 107 -9.27 8.51 -1.16
N ASN A 108 -10.27 7.63 -1.09
CA ASN A 108 -10.59 6.69 -2.16
C ASN A 108 -11.03 7.42 -3.43
N ASN A 109 -11.87 8.46 -3.32
CA ASN A 109 -12.28 9.26 -4.47
C ASN A 109 -11.11 10.04 -5.07
N ALA A 110 -10.28 10.68 -4.23
CA ALA A 110 -9.10 11.40 -4.68
C ALA A 110 -8.12 10.46 -5.40
N SER A 111 -7.87 9.27 -4.85
CA SER A 111 -6.97 8.27 -5.46
C SER A 111 -7.42 7.80 -6.85
N LYS A 112 -8.73 7.76 -7.09
CA LYS A 112 -9.35 7.34 -8.36
C LYS A 112 -9.65 8.49 -9.31
N SER A 113 -9.40 9.74 -8.90
CA SER A 113 -9.58 10.92 -9.74
C SER A 113 -8.67 10.87 -10.97
N GLY A 114 -9.12 11.48 -12.08
CA GLY A 114 -8.37 11.58 -13.33
C GLY A 114 -8.09 10.25 -14.02
N GLU A 115 -8.99 9.26 -13.86
CA GLU A 115 -8.85 7.91 -14.44
C GLU A 115 -7.52 7.22 -14.07
N GLY A 116 -6.97 7.58 -12.91
CA GLY A 116 -5.70 7.08 -12.43
C GLY A 116 -4.46 7.66 -13.13
N TYR A 117 -4.56 8.60 -14.07
CA TYR A 117 -3.39 9.13 -14.79
C TYR A 117 -2.50 10.06 -13.96
N CYS A 118 -3.06 10.84 -13.02
CA CYS A 118 -2.28 11.76 -12.20
C CYS A 118 -1.74 11.14 -10.91
N ASN A 119 -2.47 10.17 -10.35
CA ASN A 119 -2.02 9.39 -9.19
C ASN A 119 -1.28 8.10 -9.57
N ARG A 120 -1.10 7.83 -10.87
CA ARG A 120 -0.40 6.65 -11.43
C ARG A 120 1.04 6.49 -10.92
N ASN A 121 1.66 7.56 -10.44
CA ASN A 121 2.98 7.48 -9.82
C ASN A 121 2.97 6.71 -8.50
N PHE A 122 1.80 6.52 -7.88
CA PHE A 122 1.63 5.79 -6.65
C PHE A 122 0.53 4.75 -6.89
N ASN A 123 0.90 3.47 -7.08
CA ASN A 123 -0.07 2.39 -7.14
C ASN A 123 -0.67 2.19 -5.74
N THR A 124 -1.60 3.07 -5.38
CA THR A 124 -2.14 3.19 -4.03
C THR A 124 -3.57 2.67 -3.97
N GLN A 125 -3.86 1.84 -2.97
CA GLN A 125 -5.19 1.33 -2.69
C GLN A 125 -5.52 1.49 -1.20
N PHE A 126 -6.77 1.81 -0.92
CA PHE A 126 -7.26 2.02 0.44
C PHE A 126 -8.27 0.94 0.82
N VAL A 127 -8.17 0.41 2.03
CA VAL A 127 -9.15 -0.50 2.64
C VAL A 127 -9.59 0.09 3.98
N LEU A 128 -10.90 0.27 4.17
CA LEU A 128 -11.47 0.70 5.44
C LEU A 128 -11.82 -0.51 6.30
N LYS A 129 -11.33 -0.54 7.54
CA LYS A 129 -11.72 -1.53 8.54
C LYS A 129 -12.00 -0.84 9.87
N LYS A 130 -13.30 -0.68 10.18
CA LYS A 130 -13.79 0.00 11.39
C LYS A 130 -13.29 1.45 11.46
N ASN A 131 -12.50 1.80 12.46
CA ASN A 131 -11.95 3.14 12.65
C ASN A 131 -10.55 3.30 12.03
N GLU A 132 -10.07 2.33 11.25
CA GLU A 132 -8.76 2.38 10.61
C GLU A 132 -8.85 2.33 9.08
N ILE A 133 -7.96 3.07 8.42
CA ILE A 133 -7.75 3.02 6.97
C ILE A 133 -6.38 2.40 6.72
N PHE A 134 -6.34 1.34 5.93
CA PHE A 134 -5.14 0.70 5.43
C PHE A 134 -4.85 1.26 4.05
N GLU A 135 -3.75 1.97 3.91
CA GLU A 135 -3.20 2.41 2.63
C GLU A 135 -2.10 1.43 2.21
N PHE A 136 -2.27 0.85 1.03
CA PHE A 136 -1.30 0.01 0.37
C PHE A 136 -0.70 0.79 -0.77
N GLU A 137 0.62 0.91 -0.83
CA GLU A 137 1.30 1.73 -1.83
C GLU A 137 2.49 0.96 -2.42
N THR A 138 2.64 1.01 -3.74
CA THR A 138 3.89 0.65 -4.40
C THR A 138 4.21 1.60 -5.56
N MET A 139 5.50 1.87 -5.75
CA MET A 139 6.01 2.65 -6.88
C MET A 139 6.29 1.78 -8.11
N ASP A 140 6.25 0.46 -7.97
CA ASP A 140 6.63 -0.48 -9.02
C ASP A 140 5.43 -1.29 -9.49
N ASP A 141 5.12 -1.17 -10.78
CA ASP A 141 4.01 -1.88 -11.42
C ASP A 141 4.11 -3.40 -11.26
N LYS A 142 5.33 -3.95 -11.16
CA LYS A 142 5.53 -5.39 -10.99
C LYS A 142 5.09 -5.86 -9.61
N SER A 143 5.14 -4.97 -8.62
CA SER A 143 4.78 -5.23 -7.23
C SER A 143 3.27 -5.11 -6.98
N ILE A 144 2.47 -4.59 -7.92
CA ILE A 144 1.01 -4.46 -7.78
C ILE A 144 0.35 -5.81 -7.49
N SER A 145 0.64 -6.83 -8.30
CA SER A 145 0.03 -8.16 -8.13
C SER A 145 0.43 -8.81 -6.80
N PHE A 146 1.64 -8.51 -6.32
CA PHE A 146 2.13 -8.99 -5.03
C PHE A 146 1.44 -8.26 -3.88
N MET A 147 1.32 -6.94 -3.95
CA MET A 147 0.57 -6.09 -3.01
C MET A 147 -0.90 -6.51 -2.91
N ASN A 148 -1.58 -6.71 -4.04
CA ASN A 148 -3.00 -7.08 -4.10
C ASN A 148 -3.30 -8.37 -3.32
N LYS A 149 -2.36 -9.33 -3.27
CA LYS A 149 -2.54 -10.55 -2.45
C LYS A 149 -2.72 -10.21 -0.98
N TYR A 150 -1.98 -9.22 -0.47
CA TYR A 150 -2.04 -8.81 0.93
C TYR A 150 -3.26 -7.95 1.24
N ILE A 151 -3.75 -7.18 0.26
CA ILE A 151 -5.01 -6.42 0.36
C ILE A 151 -6.19 -7.37 0.65
N MET A 152 -6.26 -8.51 -0.06
CA MET A 152 -7.32 -9.50 0.12
C MET A 152 -7.42 -10.05 1.55
N PHE A 153 -6.32 -10.12 2.30
CA PHE A 153 -6.33 -10.57 3.69
C PHE A 153 -7.00 -9.58 4.65
N ILE A 154 -7.09 -8.30 4.29
CA ILE A 154 -7.70 -7.25 5.12
C ILE A 154 -9.16 -7.00 4.72
N ASP A 155 -9.44 -7.05 3.42
CA ASP A 155 -10.76 -6.77 2.84
C ASP A 155 -11.79 -7.91 3.07
N ASP A 156 -11.42 -9.00 3.76
CA ASP A 156 -12.21 -10.23 3.98
C ASP A 156 -12.81 -10.86 2.70
N LYS A 157 -12.31 -10.51 1.50
CA LYS A 157 -12.71 -11.11 0.22
C LYS A 157 -11.93 -12.39 -0.08
N LEU A 158 -12.11 -13.40 0.79
CA LEU A 158 -11.71 -14.79 0.53
C LEU A 158 -12.95 -15.64 0.26
#